data_AF-A0A8C5BMK1-F1
#
_entry.id   AF-A0A8C5BMK1-F1
#
_cell.length_a   1.000
_cell.length_b   1.000
_cell.length_c   1.000
_cell.angle_alpha   90.00
_cell.angle_beta   90.00
_cell.angle_gamma   90.00
#
_symmetry.space_group_name_H-M   'P 1'
#
loop_
_entity.id
_entity.type
_entity.pdbx_description
1 polymer ?
#
loop_
_entity_poly.entity_id
_entity_poly.type
_entity_poly.pdbx_seq_one_letter_code
_entity_poly.pdbx_strand_id
1 'polypeptide(L)'
;SQFLTCSLYCVCRLIACRLSERCCEALASVLSSNSSSLRELDLSTNDLQDSGVKLLSAGLGSPHFTLETLSLSGCLVTQEGCASLASALSSNPSHLKELDLSYNHPGDSGAALLSAGLEDPRWRLDTLSVEHGGVWRLKPALKKYACDLTLDPNTAHRRLSLSEDNRKVTMVGEDQSYPDHPDRFDSLPQVLGREALTGRCYWEVEWEGRVYIGVTYRGITRRGWGDDSGLGLNNKSWVLDCYDGRYSARYSGTETALPLRPAGSTRVGVYLDRPAGSLSFYRVSPGGGGSSDTLTHLHTFWSSFTQE
;
A
#
# COMPACT_ATOMS: atom_id res chain seq x y z
N SER A 1 -27.47 20.19 -36.78
CA SER A 1 -27.74 19.59 -35.46
C SER A 1 -27.03 18.26 -35.39
N GLN A 2 -25.90 18.21 -34.67
CA GLN A 2 -25.28 17.03 -34.08
C GLN A 2 -24.02 17.54 -33.36
N PHE A 3 -24.19 17.97 -32.11
CA PHE A 3 -23.06 18.08 -31.20
C PHE A 3 -22.72 16.65 -30.78
N LEU A 4 -21.57 16.13 -31.20
CA LEU A 4 -20.97 14.98 -30.54
C LEU A 4 -20.57 15.43 -29.14
N THR A 5 -21.41 15.15 -28.14
CA THR A 5 -20.97 15.18 -26.74
C THR A 5 -20.03 13.99 -26.55
N CYS A 6 -18.74 14.22 -26.74
CA CYS A 6 -17.70 13.33 -26.22
C CYS A 6 -17.81 13.40 -24.70
N SER A 7 -18.48 12.43 -24.08
CA SER A 7 -18.45 12.27 -22.63
C SER A 7 -17.04 11.78 -22.27
N LEU A 8 -16.13 12.72 -22.05
CA LEU A 8 -14.81 12.45 -21.50
C LEU A 8 -15.02 11.75 -20.16
N TYR A 9 -14.72 10.45 -20.11
CA TYR A 9 -14.63 9.68 -18.88
C TYR A 9 -13.43 10.20 -18.11
N CYS A 10 -13.67 11.07 -17.14
CA CYS A 10 -12.60 11.76 -16.42
C CYS A 10 -12.24 10.99 -15.15
N VAL A 11 -10.99 10.55 -15.08
CA VAL A 11 -10.40 9.80 -13.97
C VAL A 11 -9.35 10.68 -13.31
N CYS A 12 -9.47 10.90 -12.00
CA CYS A 12 -8.50 11.64 -11.21
C CYS A 12 -7.93 10.77 -10.08
N ARG A 13 -6.61 10.65 -10.03
CA ARG A 13 -5.89 9.87 -9.01
C ARG A 13 -4.93 10.79 -8.27
N LEU A 14 -5.19 11.02 -6.99
CA LEU A 14 -4.41 11.87 -6.09
C LEU A 14 -3.85 11.03 -4.93
N ILE A 15 -3.30 9.87 -5.24
CA ILE A 15 -2.86 8.87 -4.26
C ILE A 15 -1.61 9.37 -3.52
N ALA A 16 -1.64 9.31 -2.17
CA ALA A 16 -0.51 9.69 -1.31
C ALA A 16 0.05 11.11 -1.56
N CYS A 17 -0.79 12.05 -2.02
CA CYS A 17 -0.40 13.43 -2.35
C CYS A 17 -0.29 14.38 -1.14
N ARG A 18 -0.49 13.89 0.09
CA ARG A 18 -0.52 14.72 1.32
C ARG A 18 -1.55 15.84 1.21
N LEU A 19 -2.75 15.50 0.77
CA LEU A 19 -3.83 16.46 0.60
C LEU A 19 -4.17 17.16 1.93
N SER A 20 -4.37 18.47 1.85
CA SER A 20 -4.80 19.29 2.98
C SER A 20 -6.32 19.42 3.03
N GLU A 21 -6.85 19.99 4.11
CA GLU A 21 -8.28 20.32 4.24
C GLU A 21 -8.75 21.25 3.10
N ARG A 22 -7.94 22.26 2.73
CA ARG A 22 -8.23 23.14 1.57
C ARG A 22 -8.32 22.38 0.25
N CYS A 23 -7.55 21.30 0.09
CA CYS A 23 -7.65 20.44 -1.08
C CYS A 23 -9.01 19.73 -1.10
N CYS A 24 -9.52 19.29 0.06
CA CYS A 24 -10.84 18.68 0.19
C CYS A 24 -11.97 19.67 -0.13
N GLU A 25 -11.86 20.93 0.30
CA GLU A 25 -12.79 22.00 -0.07
C GLU A 25 -12.82 22.23 -1.59
N ALA A 26 -11.65 22.31 -2.22
CA ALA A 26 -11.54 22.47 -3.66
C ALA A 26 -12.15 21.28 -4.41
N LEU A 27 -11.88 20.04 -3.95
CA LEU A 27 -12.48 18.83 -4.52
C LEU A 27 -14.00 18.80 -4.32
N ALA A 28 -14.51 19.21 -3.16
CA ALA A 28 -15.94 19.31 -2.91
C ALA A 28 -16.63 20.32 -3.84
N SER A 29 -15.96 21.44 -4.13
CA SER A 29 -16.41 22.42 -5.12
C SER A 29 -16.46 21.84 -6.53
N VAL A 30 -15.47 21.03 -6.91
CA VAL A 30 -15.48 20.31 -8.19
C VAL A 30 -16.62 19.28 -8.24
N LEU A 31 -16.82 18.49 -7.18
CA LEU A 31 -17.88 17.47 -7.11
C LEU A 31 -19.29 18.07 -7.14
N SER A 32 -19.46 19.28 -6.62
CA SER A 32 -20.76 19.97 -6.61
C SER A 32 -21.03 20.78 -7.89
N SER A 33 -20.03 20.98 -8.76
CA SER A 33 -20.14 21.77 -9.98
C SER A 33 -20.87 21.04 -11.10
N ASN A 34 -21.84 21.72 -11.72
CA ASN A 34 -22.65 21.21 -12.84
C ASN A 34 -21.84 20.94 -14.11
N SER A 35 -20.62 21.48 -14.20
CA SER A 35 -19.71 21.25 -15.33
C SER A 35 -18.76 20.08 -15.10
N SER A 36 -18.81 19.42 -13.94
CA SER A 36 -17.91 18.32 -13.63
C SER A 36 -18.27 17.06 -14.43
N SER A 37 -17.29 16.57 -15.18
CA SER A 37 -17.35 15.28 -15.88
C SER A 37 -16.62 14.16 -15.14
N LEU A 38 -16.24 14.38 -13.87
CA LEU A 38 -15.47 13.44 -13.07
C LEU A 38 -16.28 12.17 -12.78
N ARG A 39 -15.74 11.00 -13.19
CA ARG A 39 -16.36 9.68 -13.00
C ARG A 39 -15.63 8.84 -11.97
N GLU A 40 -14.31 8.95 -11.91
CA GLU A 40 -13.51 8.24 -10.91
C GLU A 40 -12.62 9.22 -10.12
N LEU A 41 -12.63 9.06 -8.80
CA LEU A 41 -11.79 9.82 -7.89
C LEU A 41 -11.12 8.89 -6.90
N ASP A 42 -9.82 8.74 -7.03
CA ASP A 42 -8.98 7.98 -6.09
C ASP A 42 -8.19 8.95 -5.22
N LEU A 43 -8.55 9.01 -3.93
CA LEU A 43 -7.88 9.81 -2.91
C LEU A 43 -7.11 8.93 -1.92
N SER A 44 -6.89 7.66 -2.24
CA SER A 44 -6.34 6.69 -1.30
C SER A 44 -4.98 7.12 -0.72
N THR A 45 -4.69 6.65 0.49
CA THR A 45 -3.44 6.91 1.20
C THR A 45 -3.21 8.39 1.58
N ASN A 46 -4.23 9.25 1.53
CA ASN A 46 -4.16 10.60 2.12
C ASN A 46 -4.77 10.63 3.52
N ASP A 47 -4.13 11.28 4.48
CA ASP A 47 -4.63 11.37 5.87
C ASP A 47 -5.78 12.40 6.00
N LEU A 48 -6.87 12.20 5.25
CA LEU A 48 -8.02 13.12 5.15
C LEU A 48 -8.79 13.23 6.45
N GLN A 49 -8.88 12.12 7.20
CA GLN A 49 -9.66 11.99 8.43
C GLN A 49 -11.16 12.29 8.20
N ASP A 50 -11.94 12.28 9.27
CA ASP A 50 -13.37 12.56 9.20
C ASP A 50 -13.68 13.99 8.74
N SER A 51 -12.83 14.96 9.06
CA SER A 51 -13.00 16.36 8.64
C SER A 51 -12.89 16.52 7.12
N GLY A 52 -11.87 15.95 6.49
CA GLY A 52 -11.72 15.95 5.04
C GLY A 52 -12.87 15.22 4.36
N VAL A 53 -13.28 14.06 4.89
CA VAL A 53 -14.42 13.30 4.36
C VAL A 53 -15.74 14.05 4.50
N LYS A 54 -15.94 14.80 5.59
CA LYS A 54 -17.13 15.64 5.78
C LYS A 54 -17.21 16.74 4.74
N LEU A 55 -16.09 17.38 4.40
CA LEU A 55 -16.03 18.37 3.32
C LEU A 55 -16.37 17.75 1.96
N LEU A 56 -15.78 16.59 1.66
CA LEU A 56 -16.10 15.86 0.43
C LEU A 56 -17.57 15.46 0.37
N SER A 57 -18.13 14.99 1.50
CA SER A 57 -19.54 14.60 1.63
C SER A 57 -20.50 15.75 1.32
N ALA A 58 -20.15 16.98 1.67
CA ALA A 58 -20.94 18.16 1.29
C ALA A 58 -21.00 18.34 -0.24
N GLY A 59 -19.92 18.03 -0.96
CA GLY A 59 -19.90 18.03 -2.42
C GLY A 59 -20.68 16.86 -3.03
N LEU A 60 -20.55 15.65 -2.46
CA LEU A 60 -21.29 14.44 -2.86
C LEU A 60 -22.80 14.59 -2.72
N GLY A 61 -23.24 15.39 -1.73
CA GLY A 61 -24.65 15.71 -1.52
C GLY A 61 -25.26 16.63 -2.58
N SER A 62 -24.51 17.11 -3.57
CA SER A 62 -25.04 17.93 -4.67
C SER A 62 -25.87 17.09 -5.65
N PRO A 63 -27.00 17.60 -6.19
CA PRO A 63 -27.77 16.90 -7.22
C PRO A 63 -27.04 16.80 -8.58
N HIS A 64 -25.91 17.50 -8.73
CA HIS A 64 -25.11 17.53 -9.96
C HIS A 64 -23.91 16.57 -9.94
N PHE A 65 -23.82 15.75 -8.89
CA PHE A 65 -22.78 14.78 -8.70
C PHE A 65 -22.80 13.69 -9.79
N THR A 66 -21.67 13.46 -10.46
CA THR A 66 -21.55 12.50 -11.58
C THR A 66 -20.58 11.34 -11.31
N LEU A 67 -19.94 11.31 -10.15
CA LEU A 67 -18.93 10.31 -9.82
C LEU A 67 -19.55 8.92 -9.68
N GLU A 68 -18.89 7.93 -10.25
CA GLU A 68 -19.27 6.52 -10.23
C GLU A 68 -18.36 5.72 -9.29
N THR A 69 -17.08 6.09 -9.17
CA THR A 69 -16.10 5.42 -8.30
C THR A 69 -15.41 6.41 -7.38
N LEU A 70 -15.41 6.11 -6.09
CA LEU A 70 -14.69 6.86 -5.05
C LEU A 70 -13.85 5.91 -4.21
N SER A 71 -12.52 6.08 -4.23
CA SER A 71 -11.64 5.42 -3.27
C SER A 71 -11.17 6.41 -2.20
N LEU A 72 -11.52 6.12 -0.96
CA LEU A 72 -11.04 6.75 0.27
C LEU A 72 -10.22 5.74 1.08
N SER A 73 -9.63 4.76 0.41
CA SER A 73 -8.93 3.67 1.07
C SER A 73 -7.69 4.16 1.82
N GLY A 74 -7.59 3.79 3.08
CA GLY A 74 -6.53 4.25 3.98
C GLY A 74 -6.51 5.76 4.18
N CYS A 75 -7.69 6.40 4.31
CA CYS A 75 -7.82 7.84 4.55
C CYS A 75 -8.01 8.25 6.01
N LEU A 76 -7.80 7.32 6.95
CA LEU A 76 -8.03 7.51 8.39
C LEU A 76 -9.49 7.84 8.74
N VAL A 77 -10.42 7.28 7.97
CA VAL A 77 -11.85 7.50 8.14
C VAL A 77 -12.36 6.67 9.32
N THR A 78 -13.14 7.29 10.20
CA THR A 78 -13.82 6.62 11.32
C THR A 78 -15.31 6.47 11.06
N GLN A 79 -16.06 6.03 12.07
CA GLN A 79 -17.52 6.02 12.05
C GLN A 79 -18.14 7.40 11.74
N GLU A 80 -17.50 8.51 12.14
CA GLU A 80 -18.04 9.86 11.90
C GLU A 80 -17.98 10.25 10.42
N GLY A 81 -16.86 9.97 9.76
CA GLY A 81 -16.73 10.15 8.31
C GLY A 81 -17.66 9.22 7.54
N CYS A 82 -17.83 7.97 7.99
CA CYS A 82 -18.79 7.04 7.40
C CYS A 82 -20.23 7.53 7.51
N ALA A 83 -20.62 8.10 8.66
CA ALA A 83 -21.94 8.71 8.83
C ALA A 83 -22.16 9.91 7.89
N SER A 84 -21.12 10.73 7.69
CA SER A 84 -21.16 11.86 6.75
C SER A 84 -21.36 11.37 5.30
N LEU A 85 -20.64 10.33 4.90
CA LEU A 85 -20.79 9.70 3.58
C LEU A 85 -22.19 9.10 3.39
N ALA A 86 -22.67 8.31 4.36
CA ALA A 86 -23.99 7.69 4.29
C ALA A 86 -25.12 8.73 4.17
N SER A 87 -25.00 9.84 4.91
CA SER A 87 -25.94 10.96 4.81
C SER A 87 -25.94 11.60 3.43
N ALA A 88 -24.75 11.86 2.86
CA ALA A 88 -24.63 12.44 1.52
C ALA A 88 -25.23 11.52 0.44
N LEU A 89 -24.90 10.23 0.48
CA LEU A 89 -25.42 9.22 -0.46
C LEU A 89 -26.93 9.02 -0.34
N SER A 90 -27.51 9.28 0.84
CA SER A 90 -28.95 9.21 1.08
C SER A 90 -29.68 10.50 0.73
N SER A 91 -28.99 11.60 0.46
CA SER A 91 -29.62 12.91 0.22
C SER A 91 -30.12 13.06 -1.21
N ASN A 92 -29.45 12.44 -2.19
CA ASN A 92 -29.82 12.43 -3.60
C ASN A 92 -29.66 11.03 -4.18
N PRO A 93 -30.35 10.68 -5.28
CA PRO A 93 -30.08 9.42 -5.98
C PRO A 93 -28.60 9.38 -6.36
N SER A 94 -27.85 8.52 -5.69
CA SER A 94 -26.41 8.45 -5.89
C SER A 94 -26.11 7.85 -7.26
N HIS A 95 -25.16 8.45 -7.99
CA HIS A 95 -24.56 7.82 -9.18
C HIS A 95 -23.37 6.91 -8.84
N LEU A 96 -22.97 6.90 -7.56
CA LEU A 96 -21.83 6.14 -7.08
C LEU A 96 -22.16 4.65 -7.10
N LYS A 97 -21.36 3.90 -7.86
CA LYS A 97 -21.40 2.44 -8.00
C LYS A 97 -20.34 1.75 -7.15
N GLU A 98 -19.21 2.42 -6.93
CA GLU A 98 -18.10 1.84 -6.19
C GLU A 98 -17.60 2.80 -5.10
N LEU A 99 -17.57 2.31 -3.86
CA LEU A 99 -17.03 3.02 -2.71
C LEU A 99 -16.01 2.13 -2.02
N ASP A 100 -14.75 2.53 -2.09
CA ASP A 100 -13.66 1.84 -1.42
C ASP A 100 -13.22 2.59 -0.16
N LEU A 101 -13.57 2.03 0.99
CA LEU A 101 -13.20 2.45 2.33
C LEU A 101 -12.26 1.44 3.00
N SER A 102 -11.63 0.55 2.24
CA SER A 102 -10.67 -0.42 2.79
C SER A 102 -9.54 0.29 3.56
N TYR A 103 -8.90 -0.42 4.50
CA TYR A 103 -7.81 0.13 5.32
C TYR A 103 -8.17 1.37 6.17
N ASN A 104 -9.45 1.56 6.53
CA ASN A 104 -9.92 2.59 7.46
C ASN A 104 -10.40 1.99 8.81
N HIS A 105 -11.09 2.76 9.64
CA HIS A 105 -11.73 2.26 10.85
C HIS A 105 -13.20 2.68 10.94
N PRO A 106 -14.07 2.15 10.06
CA PRO A 106 -15.50 2.51 10.05
C PRO A 106 -16.20 2.24 11.39
N GLY A 107 -15.67 1.32 12.23
CA GLY A 107 -16.31 0.87 13.46
C GLY A 107 -17.63 0.15 13.19
N ASP A 108 -18.22 -0.44 14.24
CA ASP A 108 -19.47 -1.19 14.09
C ASP A 108 -20.61 -0.27 13.65
N SER A 109 -20.65 0.96 14.18
CA SER A 109 -21.70 1.93 13.86
C SER A 109 -21.61 2.47 12.43
N GLY A 110 -20.41 2.85 11.97
CA GLY A 110 -20.20 3.31 10.59
C GLY A 110 -20.42 2.19 9.58
N ALA A 111 -19.96 0.97 9.87
CA ALA A 111 -20.22 -0.20 9.03
C ALA A 111 -21.72 -0.52 8.93
N ALA A 112 -22.46 -0.44 10.04
CA ALA A 112 -23.90 -0.64 10.05
C ALA A 112 -24.64 0.42 9.23
N LEU A 113 -24.24 1.69 9.32
CA LEU A 113 -24.83 2.78 8.53
C LEU A 113 -24.63 2.59 7.02
N LEU A 114 -23.41 2.22 6.62
CA LEU A 114 -23.10 1.95 5.21
C LEU A 114 -23.86 0.73 4.69
N SER A 115 -23.98 -0.32 5.52
CA SER A 115 -24.71 -1.54 5.17
C SER A 115 -26.21 -1.29 5.02
N ALA A 116 -26.81 -0.51 5.93
CA ALA A 116 -28.22 -0.12 5.81
C ALA A 116 -28.48 0.73 4.55
N GLY A 117 -27.51 1.52 4.12
CA GLY A 117 -27.59 2.26 2.86
C GLY A 117 -27.67 1.37 1.63
N LEU A 118 -27.01 0.20 1.63
CA LEU A 118 -27.10 -0.77 0.53
C LEU A 118 -28.53 -1.34 0.37
N GLU A 119 -29.36 -1.29 1.41
CA GLU A 119 -30.76 -1.70 1.36
C GLU A 119 -31.68 -0.56 0.87
N ASP A 120 -31.21 0.69 0.84
CA ASP A 120 -31.97 1.84 0.33
C ASP A 120 -31.96 1.82 -1.21
N PRO A 121 -33.14 1.74 -1.88
CA PRO A 121 -33.22 1.72 -3.34
C PRO A 121 -32.74 3.00 -4.02
N ARG A 122 -32.48 4.07 -3.26
CA ARG A 122 -31.88 5.32 -3.76
C ARG A 122 -30.36 5.22 -3.93
N TRP A 123 -29.72 4.27 -3.24
CA TRP A 123 -28.30 3.97 -3.46
C TRP A 123 -28.17 3.13 -4.72
N ARG A 124 -27.15 3.43 -5.53
CA ARG A 124 -26.80 2.66 -6.73
C ARG A 124 -25.45 1.96 -6.59
N LEU A 125 -25.05 1.72 -5.35
CA LEU A 125 -23.75 1.19 -5.02
C LEU A 125 -23.73 -0.32 -5.32
N ASP A 126 -22.97 -0.71 -6.33
CA ASP A 126 -22.76 -2.10 -6.71
C ASP A 126 -21.70 -2.75 -5.80
N THR A 127 -20.68 -1.98 -5.39
CA THR A 127 -19.56 -2.46 -4.59
C THR A 127 -19.24 -1.51 -3.44
N LEU A 128 -19.21 -2.07 -2.22
CA LEU A 128 -18.71 -1.41 -1.01
C LEU A 128 -17.55 -2.23 -0.43
N SER A 129 -16.35 -1.64 -0.38
CA SER A 129 -15.19 -2.28 0.23
C SER A 129 -14.88 -1.64 1.58
N VAL A 130 -15.01 -2.40 2.67
CA VAL A 130 -14.61 -1.97 4.04
C VAL A 130 -13.56 -2.89 4.64
N GLU A 131 -12.89 -3.67 3.80
CA GLU A 131 -11.92 -4.69 4.19
C GLU A 131 -10.69 -4.11 4.88
N HIS A 132 -9.97 -4.98 5.59
CA HIS A 132 -8.73 -4.64 6.27
C HIS A 132 -8.88 -3.49 7.28
N GLY A 133 -10.10 -3.22 7.78
CA GLY A 133 -10.35 -2.18 8.74
C GLY A 133 -9.88 -2.50 10.16
N GLY A 134 -9.84 -1.49 11.03
CA GLY A 134 -9.55 -1.67 12.46
C GLY A 134 -8.85 -0.47 13.09
N VAL A 135 -8.89 -0.38 14.42
CA VAL A 135 -8.35 0.78 15.16
C VAL A 135 -6.85 1.01 14.89
N TRP A 136 -6.10 -0.06 14.59
CA TRP A 136 -4.68 0.01 14.22
C TRP A 136 -4.41 0.75 12.90
N ARG A 137 -5.44 0.98 12.07
CA ARG A 137 -5.35 1.83 10.88
C ARG A 137 -5.30 3.31 11.20
N LEU A 138 -5.64 3.73 12.43
CA LEU A 138 -5.55 5.12 12.90
C LEU A 138 -4.11 5.50 13.25
N LYS A 139 -3.19 5.26 12.32
CA LYS A 139 -1.79 5.64 12.39
C LYS A 139 -1.47 6.53 11.19
N PRO A 140 -0.68 7.60 11.35
CA PRO A 140 -0.37 8.48 10.23
C PRO A 140 0.50 7.78 9.17
N ALA A 141 0.45 8.29 7.95
CA ALA A 141 1.30 7.87 6.84
C ALA A 141 1.28 6.34 6.59
N LEU A 142 2.41 5.74 6.21
CA LEU A 142 2.48 4.33 5.81
C LEU A 142 2.33 3.35 6.99
N LYS A 143 2.45 3.81 8.23
CA LYS A 143 2.33 2.96 9.43
C LYS A 143 0.93 2.37 9.59
N LYS A 144 -0.11 2.96 8.99
CA LYS A 144 -1.45 2.34 8.92
C LYS A 144 -1.48 1.05 8.12
N TYR A 145 -0.52 0.83 7.22
CA TYR A 145 -0.39 -0.41 6.43
C TYR A 145 0.57 -1.41 7.04
N ALA A 146 1.02 -1.21 8.28
CA ALA A 146 1.97 -2.10 8.94
C ALA A 146 1.50 -3.55 8.90
N CYS A 147 2.34 -4.43 8.38
CA CYS A 147 2.15 -5.87 8.36
C CYS A 147 3.04 -6.52 9.40
N ASP A 148 2.53 -7.60 9.99
CA ASP A 148 3.35 -8.48 10.79
C ASP A 148 3.88 -9.61 9.91
N LEU A 149 5.20 -9.67 9.73
CA LEU A 149 5.87 -10.61 8.82
C LEU A 149 6.82 -11.52 9.59
N THR A 150 6.89 -12.78 9.18
CA THR A 150 7.82 -13.76 9.72
C THR A 150 8.57 -14.45 8.59
N LEU A 151 9.83 -14.82 8.84
CA LEU A 151 10.63 -15.57 7.88
C LEU A 151 10.20 -17.04 7.88
N ASP A 152 10.19 -17.66 6.71
CA ASP A 152 9.85 -19.07 6.56
C ASP A 152 11.11 -19.96 6.66
N PRO A 153 11.27 -20.75 7.74
CA PRO A 153 12.42 -21.66 7.89
C PRO A 153 12.49 -22.73 6.80
N ASN A 154 11.41 -23.01 6.08
CA ASN A 154 11.40 -23.96 4.97
C ASN A 154 12.09 -23.42 3.71
N THR A 155 12.20 -22.10 3.59
CA THR A 155 12.87 -21.44 2.46
C THR A 155 14.32 -21.09 2.75
N ALA A 156 14.65 -20.90 4.04
CA ALA A 156 15.95 -20.40 4.48
C ALA A 156 17.13 -21.27 4.02
N HIS A 157 18.10 -20.66 3.36
CA HIS A 157 19.37 -21.33 3.07
C HIS A 157 20.08 -21.78 4.37
N ARG A 158 20.85 -22.87 4.31
CA ARG A 158 21.50 -23.47 5.50
C ARG A 158 22.50 -22.56 6.20
N ARG A 159 23.12 -21.62 5.48
CA ARG A 159 24.00 -20.59 6.08
C ARG A 159 23.27 -19.42 6.75
N LEU A 160 21.94 -19.47 6.85
CA LEU A 160 21.14 -18.44 7.51
C LEU A 160 20.58 -18.99 8.82
N SER A 161 20.90 -18.36 9.95
CA SER A 161 20.29 -18.65 11.24
C SER A 161 19.08 -17.74 11.46
N LEU A 162 17.92 -18.32 11.77
CA LEU A 162 16.70 -17.60 12.11
C LEU A 162 16.54 -17.53 13.64
N SER A 163 16.17 -16.36 14.15
CA SER A 163 15.97 -16.11 15.58
C SER A 163 14.85 -15.09 15.81
N GLU A 164 14.56 -14.77 17.08
CA GLU A 164 13.52 -13.81 17.48
C GLU A 164 12.16 -14.13 16.85
N ASP A 165 11.68 -15.36 17.05
CA ASP A 165 10.45 -15.88 16.46
C ASP A 165 10.40 -15.74 14.93
N ASN A 166 11.54 -16.00 14.28
CA ASN A 166 11.76 -15.84 12.84
C ASN A 166 11.62 -14.40 12.33
N ARG A 167 11.88 -13.40 13.17
CA ARG A 167 11.93 -11.98 12.75
C ARG A 167 13.35 -11.49 12.46
N LYS A 168 14.36 -12.26 12.87
CA LYS A 168 15.76 -11.95 12.64
C LYS A 168 16.45 -13.05 11.87
N VAL A 169 17.26 -12.66 10.89
CA VAL A 169 18.13 -13.55 10.13
C VAL A 169 19.57 -13.08 10.22
N THR A 170 20.49 -14.03 10.38
CA THR A 170 21.93 -13.74 10.43
C THR A 170 22.68 -14.75 9.57
N MET A 171 23.63 -14.26 8.77
CA MET A 171 24.55 -15.12 8.03
C MET A 171 25.54 -15.75 9.01
N VAL A 172 25.69 -17.07 8.94
CA VAL A 172 26.60 -17.83 9.80
C VAL A 172 27.57 -18.66 8.96
N GLY A 173 28.73 -18.98 9.54
CA GLY A 173 29.75 -19.78 8.87
C GLY A 173 29.43 -21.27 8.79
N GLU A 174 28.63 -21.77 9.73
CA GLU A 174 28.24 -23.18 9.85
C GLU A 174 26.81 -23.41 9.36
N ASP A 175 26.60 -24.54 8.68
CA ASP A 175 25.29 -24.92 8.19
C ASP A 175 24.33 -25.25 9.35
N GLN A 176 23.18 -24.61 9.32
CA GLN A 176 22.08 -24.86 10.25
C GLN A 176 21.39 -26.18 9.92
N SER A 177 20.89 -26.86 10.96
CA SER A 177 20.26 -28.18 10.90
C SER A 177 18.82 -28.17 10.39
N TYR A 178 18.53 -27.42 9.33
CA TYR A 178 17.20 -27.41 8.74
C TYR A 178 16.90 -28.69 7.95
N PRO A 179 15.67 -29.25 8.05
CA PRO A 179 15.23 -30.38 7.23
C PRO A 179 15.30 -30.06 5.74
N ASP A 180 15.53 -31.08 4.91
CA ASP A 180 15.36 -30.93 3.46
C ASP A 180 13.93 -30.51 3.11
N HIS A 181 13.81 -29.54 2.20
CA HIS A 181 12.51 -29.01 1.76
C HIS A 181 12.61 -28.53 0.31
N PRO A 182 11.60 -28.76 -0.55
CA PRO A 182 11.63 -28.33 -1.95
C PRO A 182 11.73 -26.82 -2.14
N ASP A 183 11.17 -26.05 -1.21
CA ASP A 183 11.20 -24.57 -1.25
C ASP A 183 12.51 -23.96 -0.71
N ARG A 184 13.45 -24.79 -0.21
CA ARG A 184 14.69 -24.32 0.40
C ARG A 184 15.67 -23.83 -0.66
N PHE A 185 16.21 -22.62 -0.47
CA PHE A 185 17.35 -22.17 -1.27
C PHE A 185 18.59 -23.00 -0.94
N ASP A 186 19.22 -23.60 -1.96
CA ASP A 186 20.34 -24.54 -1.76
C ASP A 186 21.73 -23.97 -2.05
N SER A 187 21.80 -22.88 -2.82
CA SER A 187 23.06 -22.34 -3.35
C SER A 187 23.30 -20.90 -2.87
N LEU A 188 22.30 -20.03 -3.03
CA LEU A 188 22.39 -18.63 -2.64
C LEU A 188 21.77 -18.43 -1.24
N PRO A 189 22.43 -17.67 -0.34
CA PRO A 189 21.96 -17.45 1.02
C PRO A 189 20.78 -16.48 1.05
N GLN A 190 19.58 -17.03 0.86
CA GLN A 190 18.31 -16.32 0.76
C GLN A 190 17.26 -16.95 1.66
N VAL A 191 16.26 -16.16 2.06
CA VAL A 191 15.09 -16.58 2.83
C VAL A 191 13.90 -15.72 2.41
N LEU A 192 12.71 -16.32 2.36
CA LEU A 192 11.46 -15.60 2.10
C LEU A 192 10.64 -15.45 3.38
N GLY A 193 9.71 -14.49 3.35
CA GLY A 193 8.63 -14.41 4.33
C GLY A 193 7.62 -15.56 4.17
N ARG A 194 6.88 -15.85 5.23
CA ARG A 194 5.81 -16.85 5.24
C ARG A 194 4.52 -16.30 4.64
N GLU A 195 4.24 -15.03 4.86
CA GLU A 195 2.99 -14.38 4.50
C GLU A 195 2.97 -13.97 3.01
N ALA A 196 1.89 -14.29 2.31
CA ALA A 196 1.64 -13.78 0.97
C ALA A 196 1.05 -12.36 1.04
N LEU A 197 1.63 -11.43 0.28
CA LEU A 197 1.22 -10.03 0.29
C LEU A 197 0.22 -9.75 -0.83
N THR A 198 -1.08 -9.77 -0.52
CA THR A 198 -2.16 -9.66 -1.52
C THR A 198 -2.73 -8.25 -1.70
N GLY A 199 -2.50 -7.35 -0.76
CA GLY A 199 -3.01 -5.97 -0.77
C GLY A 199 -1.91 -4.93 -0.54
N ARG A 200 -2.22 -3.91 0.27
CA ARG A 200 -1.25 -2.92 0.75
C ARG A 200 -0.55 -3.39 2.01
N CYS A 201 0.78 -3.31 1.99
CA CYS A 201 1.60 -3.79 3.08
C CYS A 201 2.82 -2.91 3.29
N TYR A 202 3.06 -2.50 4.54
CA TYR A 202 4.24 -1.77 4.97
C TYR A 202 5.00 -2.56 6.02
N TRP A 203 6.31 -2.69 5.86
CA TRP A 203 7.19 -3.27 6.88
C TRP A 203 8.53 -2.54 6.92
N GLU A 204 9.24 -2.68 8.03
CA GLU A 204 10.56 -2.10 8.21
C GLU A 204 11.57 -3.19 8.50
N VAL A 205 12.77 -3.05 7.96
CA VAL A 205 13.89 -3.97 8.15
C VAL A 205 15.08 -3.18 8.65
N GLU A 206 15.60 -3.60 9.80
CA GLU A 206 16.91 -3.18 10.29
C GLU A 206 17.97 -4.12 9.71
N TRP A 207 19.06 -3.55 9.19
CA TRP A 207 20.07 -4.30 8.45
C TRP A 207 21.50 -3.91 8.85
N GLU A 208 22.42 -4.86 8.72
CA GLU A 208 23.85 -4.66 8.95
C GLU A 208 24.64 -5.39 7.85
N GLY A 209 25.74 -4.80 7.40
CA GLY A 209 26.55 -5.35 6.31
C GLY A 209 25.88 -5.18 4.94
N ARG A 210 25.86 -6.23 4.11
CA ARG A 210 25.21 -6.22 2.79
C ARG A 210 23.98 -7.12 2.77
N VAL A 211 22.81 -6.55 2.47
CA VAL A 211 21.55 -7.28 2.42
C VAL A 211 20.72 -6.88 1.19
N TYR A 212 19.88 -7.81 0.73
CA TYR A 212 18.88 -7.57 -0.31
C TYR A 212 17.50 -7.63 0.34
N ILE A 213 16.72 -6.56 0.20
CA ILE A 213 15.38 -6.45 0.79
C ILE A 213 14.39 -6.19 -0.33
N GLY A 214 13.30 -6.95 -0.39
CA GLY A 214 12.26 -6.71 -1.40
C GLY A 214 11.20 -7.78 -1.44
N VAL A 215 10.60 -7.97 -2.62
CA VAL A 215 9.53 -8.95 -2.84
C VAL A 215 9.87 -9.85 -4.00
N THR A 216 9.34 -11.06 -3.98
CA THR A 216 9.42 -12.00 -5.08
C THR A 216 8.16 -12.84 -5.15
N TYR A 217 7.82 -13.32 -6.35
CA TYR A 217 6.82 -14.35 -6.49
C TYR A 217 7.30 -15.67 -5.89
N ARG A 218 6.38 -16.44 -5.30
CA ARG A 218 6.67 -17.75 -4.71
C ARG A 218 7.32 -18.71 -5.71
N GLY A 219 7.03 -18.55 -6.99
CA GLY A 219 7.57 -19.35 -8.10
C GLY A 219 9.02 -19.03 -8.52
N ILE A 220 9.80 -18.30 -7.72
CA ILE A 220 11.26 -18.13 -7.95
C ILE A 220 11.99 -19.48 -7.85
N THR A 221 13.03 -19.66 -8.69
CA THR A 221 13.84 -20.88 -8.68
C THR A 221 14.61 -20.99 -7.37
N ARG A 222 14.58 -22.17 -6.74
CA ARG A 222 15.22 -22.40 -5.43
C ARG A 222 16.63 -22.97 -5.50
N ARG A 223 16.97 -23.55 -6.66
CA ARG A 223 18.20 -24.33 -6.84
C ARG A 223 19.15 -23.69 -7.84
N GLY A 224 20.44 -23.86 -7.58
CA GLY A 224 21.53 -23.45 -8.47
C GLY A 224 22.02 -22.03 -8.25
N TRP A 225 23.09 -21.67 -8.96
CA TRP A 225 23.81 -20.40 -8.83
C TRP A 225 23.44 -19.36 -9.90
N GLY A 226 22.44 -19.66 -10.72
CA GLY A 226 22.06 -18.83 -11.86
C GLY A 226 21.12 -17.69 -11.49
N ASP A 227 20.98 -16.74 -12.42
CA ASP A 227 20.15 -15.53 -12.29
C ASP A 227 18.68 -15.85 -11.95
N ASP A 228 18.18 -17.01 -12.42
CA ASP A 228 16.82 -17.50 -12.14
C ASP A 228 16.53 -17.70 -10.64
N SER A 229 17.56 -17.93 -9.82
CA SER A 229 17.44 -18.17 -8.38
C SER A 229 17.81 -16.96 -7.51
N GLY A 230 18.55 -16.00 -8.06
CA GLY A 230 19.04 -14.83 -7.31
C GLY A 230 18.03 -13.70 -7.27
N LEU A 231 17.67 -13.24 -6.07
CA LEU A 231 16.81 -12.08 -5.87
C LEU A 231 17.40 -10.83 -6.56
N GLY A 232 16.58 -10.18 -7.39
CA GLY A 232 16.94 -9.02 -8.21
C GLY A 232 17.61 -9.36 -9.55
N LEU A 233 17.98 -10.63 -9.80
CA LEU A 233 18.64 -11.07 -11.03
C LEU A 233 17.64 -11.60 -12.09
N ASN A 234 16.39 -11.78 -11.71
CA ASN A 234 15.32 -12.29 -12.57
C ASN A 234 14.12 -11.33 -12.63
N ASN A 235 13.16 -11.64 -13.50
CA ASN A 235 11.91 -10.89 -13.66
C ASN A 235 10.81 -11.26 -12.64
N LYS A 236 11.15 -12.03 -11.59
CA LYS A 236 10.22 -12.44 -10.53
C LYS A 236 10.53 -11.78 -9.19
N SER A 237 11.55 -10.92 -9.10
CA SER A 237 12.02 -10.34 -7.85
C SER A 237 12.47 -8.88 -8.02
N TRP A 238 12.03 -8.04 -7.10
CA TRP A 238 12.34 -6.61 -7.03
C TRP A 238 12.97 -6.33 -5.68
N VAL A 239 14.22 -5.86 -5.66
CA VAL A 239 14.97 -5.69 -4.42
C VAL A 239 15.73 -4.38 -4.37
N LEU A 240 15.92 -3.92 -3.13
CA LEU A 240 16.90 -2.92 -2.74
C LEU A 240 18.13 -3.65 -2.19
N ASP A 241 19.27 -3.47 -2.84
CA ASP A 241 20.60 -3.83 -2.32
C ASP A 241 21.05 -2.71 -1.38
N CYS A 242 21.22 -3.07 -0.10
CA CYS A 242 21.64 -2.19 0.98
C CYS A 242 23.02 -2.59 1.45
N TYR A 243 23.96 -1.65 1.47
CA TYR A 243 25.24 -1.80 2.17
C TYR A 243 25.75 -0.43 2.64
N ASP A 244 26.71 -0.41 3.58
CA ASP A 244 27.18 0.80 4.31
C ASP A 244 27.49 2.00 3.41
N GLY A 245 27.92 1.72 2.17
CA GLY A 245 28.24 2.73 1.20
C GLY A 245 27.06 3.26 0.39
N ARG A 246 26.04 2.47 0.06
CA ARG A 246 25.12 2.82 -1.05
C ARG A 246 23.82 2.03 -0.98
N TYR A 247 22.79 2.59 -1.60
CA TYR A 247 21.61 1.84 -2.04
C TYR A 247 21.67 1.56 -3.54
N SER A 248 21.20 0.41 -3.98
CA SER A 248 20.96 0.14 -5.40
C SER A 248 19.66 -0.62 -5.59
N ALA A 249 18.85 -0.20 -6.56
CA ALA A 249 17.64 -0.92 -6.93
C ALA A 249 18.00 -1.98 -7.97
N ARG A 250 17.53 -3.22 -7.80
CA ARG A 250 17.78 -4.32 -8.74
C ARG A 250 16.49 -4.99 -9.19
N TYR A 251 16.39 -5.21 -10.49
CA TYR A 251 15.32 -5.95 -11.15
C TYR A 251 15.84 -6.55 -12.46
N SER A 252 15.53 -7.84 -12.70
CA SER A 252 15.90 -8.54 -13.94
C SER A 252 17.38 -8.39 -14.33
N GLY A 253 18.27 -8.46 -13.34
CA GLY A 253 19.73 -8.36 -13.54
C GLY A 253 20.25 -6.93 -13.73
N THR A 254 19.36 -5.95 -13.88
CA THR A 254 19.74 -4.54 -14.00
C THR A 254 19.88 -3.92 -12.63
N GLU A 255 21.05 -3.32 -12.37
CA GLU A 255 21.32 -2.58 -11.14
C GLU A 255 21.31 -1.07 -11.40
N THR A 256 20.49 -0.35 -10.64
CA THR A 256 20.40 1.10 -10.67
C THR A 256 20.93 1.67 -9.37
N ALA A 257 22.00 2.45 -9.49
CA ALA A 257 22.57 3.25 -8.41
C ALA A 257 21.58 4.28 -7.87
N LEU A 258 21.32 4.29 -6.57
CA LEU A 258 20.53 5.36 -5.95
C LEU A 258 21.44 6.51 -5.50
N PRO A 259 20.98 7.77 -5.64
CA PRO A 259 21.76 8.95 -5.27
C PRO A 259 21.91 9.11 -3.74
N LEU A 260 20.92 8.61 -2.99
CA LEU A 260 20.89 8.70 -1.53
C LEU A 260 21.79 7.63 -0.89
N ARG A 261 22.39 8.00 0.24
CA ARG A 261 23.26 7.14 1.05
C ARG A 261 22.55 6.75 2.37
N PRO A 262 22.96 5.66 3.05
CA PRO A 262 22.39 5.26 4.34
C PRO A 262 22.40 6.34 5.42
N ALA A 263 23.33 7.31 5.36
CA ALA A 263 23.36 8.51 6.21
C ALA A 263 23.21 8.22 7.72
N GLY A 264 23.85 7.15 8.20
CA GLY A 264 23.79 6.73 9.60
C GLY A 264 22.51 6.00 10.02
N SER A 265 21.57 5.75 9.10
CA SER A 265 20.42 4.87 9.33
C SER A 265 20.63 3.51 8.68
N THR A 266 20.40 2.47 9.47
CA THR A 266 20.39 1.05 9.10
C THR A 266 18.97 0.50 8.96
N ARG A 267 17.95 1.37 8.84
CA ARG A 267 16.55 0.94 8.74
C ARG A 267 15.94 1.36 7.41
N VAL A 268 15.34 0.39 6.73
CA VAL A 268 14.62 0.58 5.46
C VAL A 268 13.15 0.23 5.66
N GLY A 269 12.27 1.12 5.24
CA GLY A 269 10.84 0.88 5.13
C GLY A 269 10.50 0.44 3.71
N VAL A 270 9.66 -0.57 3.59
CA VAL A 270 9.18 -1.11 2.32
C VAL A 270 7.66 -1.01 2.30
N TYR A 271 7.12 -0.49 1.21
CA TYR A 271 5.68 -0.36 0.99
C TYR A 271 5.30 -0.99 -0.33
N LEU A 272 4.52 -2.06 -0.27
CA LEU A 272 3.87 -2.66 -1.43
C LEU A 272 2.44 -2.13 -1.52
N ASP A 273 2.10 -1.54 -2.66
CA ASP A 273 0.72 -1.24 -3.06
C ASP A 273 0.40 -2.11 -4.28
N ARG A 274 -0.01 -3.35 -4.03
CA ARG A 274 -0.27 -4.34 -5.09
C ARG A 274 -1.38 -3.88 -6.05
N PRO A 275 -2.53 -3.34 -5.59
CA PRO A 275 -3.55 -2.79 -6.48
C PRO A 275 -3.05 -1.65 -7.38
N ALA A 276 -2.23 -0.75 -6.84
CA ALA A 276 -1.65 0.35 -7.62
C ALA A 276 -0.43 -0.07 -8.47
N GLY A 277 0.06 -1.29 -8.30
CA GLY A 277 1.22 -1.80 -9.00
C GLY A 277 2.53 -1.12 -8.60
N SER A 278 2.70 -0.76 -7.31
CA SER A 278 3.90 -0.07 -6.84
C SER A 278 4.60 -0.78 -5.67
N LEU A 279 5.94 -0.78 -5.69
CA LEU A 279 6.78 -1.21 -4.57
C LEU A 279 7.78 -0.10 -4.27
N SER A 280 7.62 0.56 -3.13
CA SER A 280 8.40 1.72 -2.73
C SER A 280 9.32 1.40 -1.55
N PHE A 281 10.52 1.97 -1.59
CA PHE A 281 11.53 1.85 -0.55
C PHE A 281 11.84 3.21 0.05
N TYR A 282 12.04 3.23 1.37
CA TYR A 282 12.32 4.43 2.14
C TYR A 282 13.46 4.19 3.11
N ARG A 283 14.35 5.17 3.27
CA ARG A 283 15.24 5.22 4.42
C ARG A 283 14.44 5.75 5.61
N VAL A 284 14.45 5.02 6.72
CA VAL A 284 13.77 5.39 7.96
C VAL A 284 14.78 6.06 8.88
N SER A 285 14.64 7.36 9.09
CA SER A 285 15.50 8.10 10.03
C SER A 285 14.78 8.27 11.36
N PRO A 286 15.39 7.88 12.50
CA PRO A 286 14.77 8.03 13.80
C PRO A 286 14.46 9.51 14.08
N GLY A 287 13.26 9.78 14.60
CA GLY A 287 12.89 11.13 15.02
C GLY A 287 13.68 11.55 16.26
N GLY A 288 14.24 12.76 16.26
CA GLY A 288 14.87 13.33 17.46
C GLY A 288 13.81 13.84 18.45
N GLY A 289 14.10 13.73 19.76
CA GLY A 289 13.36 14.46 20.80
C GLY A 289 11.86 14.15 20.90
N GLY A 290 11.44 12.92 20.62
CA GLY A 290 10.02 12.50 20.68
C GLY A 290 9.23 12.69 19.38
N SER A 291 9.88 13.11 18.28
CA SER A 291 9.28 13.15 16.95
C SER A 291 9.14 11.74 16.36
N SER A 292 8.18 11.55 15.45
CA SER A 292 8.02 10.31 14.68
C SER A 292 9.19 10.10 13.71
N ASP A 293 9.47 8.84 13.38
CA ASP A 293 10.42 8.48 12.33
C ASP A 293 10.10 9.19 11.01
N THR A 294 11.13 9.67 10.33
CA THR A 294 11.02 10.34 9.04
C THR A 294 11.33 9.36 7.92
N LEU A 295 10.41 9.25 6.94
CA LEU A 295 10.58 8.43 5.75
C LEU A 295 11.15 9.27 4.61
N THR A 296 12.38 8.98 4.20
CA THR A 296 12.98 9.54 2.97
C THR A 296 12.80 8.54 1.84
N HIS A 297 12.07 8.89 0.78
CA HIS A 297 11.91 8.03 -0.40
C HIS A 297 13.26 7.73 -1.05
N LEU A 298 13.49 6.45 -1.40
CA LEU A 298 14.69 5.98 -2.08
C LEU A 298 14.39 5.61 -3.53
N HIS A 299 13.39 4.76 -3.75
CA HIS A 299 13.05 4.23 -5.07
C HIS A 299 11.65 3.63 -5.09
N THR A 300 11.01 3.60 -6.26
CA THR A 300 9.74 2.90 -6.48
C THR A 300 9.83 2.09 -7.78
N PHE A 301 9.54 0.80 -7.69
CA PHE A 301 9.26 -0.02 -8.86
C PHE A 301 7.78 0.06 -9.22
N TRP A 302 7.50 0.04 -10.52
CA TRP A 302 6.15 -0.07 -11.06
C TRP A 302 6.01 -1.39 -11.80
N SER A 303 5.05 -2.21 -11.40
CA SER A 303 4.78 -3.53 -11.98
C SER A 303 3.37 -3.98 -11.64
N SER A 304 2.78 -4.87 -12.42
CA SER A 304 1.42 -5.37 -12.20
C SER A 304 1.30 -6.39 -11.05
N PHE A 305 2.41 -6.87 -10.49
CA PHE A 305 2.47 -7.81 -9.35
C PHE A 305 1.38 -8.90 -9.37
N THR A 306 1.35 -9.70 -10.42
CA THR A 306 0.19 -10.55 -10.76
C THR A 306 0.13 -11.89 -10.04
N GLN A 307 1.22 -12.34 -9.43
CA GLN A 307 1.33 -13.65 -8.78
C GLN A 307 1.45 -13.50 -7.25
N GLU A 308 1.31 -14.63 -6.56
CA GLU A 308 1.68 -14.80 -5.15
C GLU A 308 3.16 -15.13 -5.00
#